data_AF-A0A963THE5-F1
#
_entry.id   AF-A0A963THE5-F1
#
_cell.length_a   1.000
_cell.length_b   1.000
_cell.length_c   1.000
_cell.angle_alpha   90.00
_cell.angle_beta   90.00
_cell.angle_gamma   90.00
#
_symmetry.space_group_name_H-M   'P 1'
#
loop_
_entity.id
_entity.type
_entity.pdbx_description
1 polymer ?
#
loop_
_entity_poly.entity_id
_entity_poly.type
_entity_poly.pdbx_seq_one_letter_code
_entity_poly.pdbx_strand_id
1 'polypeptide(L)'
;MTRGTRRLLWIAAAFLLVSVATRIGLGLFAHGAFTAGEWLRALSVGLVFDLTVLPWFLLPWAVYEAVMPGFAPDGRARRWEQRWAALWAALYLVLFAATAAAEFAFWGEFGSRFDFIAVDYLVYTHEVVGNIMESYPVAWWMSGLAGAAILVVLVTWPGGRRGLSGAGGERGGRLAGWARVGALAA
;
A
#
# COMPACT_ATOMS: atom_id res chain seq x y z
N MET A 1 18.98 1.38 -16.42
CA MET A 1 18.30 1.42 -15.11
C MET A 1 18.11 -0.01 -14.61
N THR A 2 18.43 -0.30 -13.35
CA THR A 2 18.21 -1.64 -12.76
C THR A 2 16.72 -1.86 -12.49
N ARG A 3 16.29 -3.12 -12.32
CA ARG A 3 14.89 -3.45 -11.96
C ARG A 3 14.48 -2.79 -10.63
N GLY A 4 15.39 -2.75 -9.66
CA GLY A 4 15.22 -2.07 -8.38
C GLY A 4 15.00 -0.56 -8.52
N THR A 5 15.85 0.14 -9.28
CA THR A 5 15.68 1.59 -9.53
C THR A 5 14.32 1.89 -10.16
N ARG A 6 13.89 1.09 -11.14
CA ARG A 6 12.58 1.28 -11.79
C ARG A 6 11.43 1.11 -10.79
N ARG A 7 11.50 0.13 -9.87
CA ARG A 7 10.49 -0.07 -8.82
C ARG A 7 10.39 1.14 -7.90
N LEU A 8 11.52 1.61 -7.38
CA LEU A 8 11.56 2.75 -6.46
C LEU A 8 10.97 4.01 -7.12
N LEU A 9 11.26 4.24 -8.40
CA LEU A 9 10.66 5.35 -9.16
C LEU A 9 9.15 5.22 -9.32
N TRP A 10 8.63 4.01 -9.58
CA TRP A 10 7.18 3.80 -9.65
C TRP A 10 6.50 4.05 -8.30
N ILE A 11 7.10 3.61 -7.20
CA ILE A 11 6.58 3.87 -5.84
C ILE A 11 6.58 5.37 -5.56
N ALA A 12 7.69 6.06 -5.87
CA ALA A 12 7.79 7.51 -5.69
C ALA A 12 6.77 8.27 -6.54
N ALA A 13 6.62 7.90 -7.82
CA ALA A 13 5.64 8.51 -8.71
C ALA A 13 4.21 8.28 -8.23
N ALA A 14 3.87 7.07 -7.79
CA ALA A 14 2.55 6.76 -7.24
C ALA A 14 2.26 7.56 -5.97
N PHE A 15 3.22 7.64 -5.05
CA PHE A 15 3.12 8.44 -3.83
C PHE A 15 2.86 9.92 -4.15
N LEU A 16 3.69 10.52 -5.01
CA LEU A 16 3.55 11.93 -5.39
C LEU A 16 2.24 12.19 -6.12
N LEU A 17 1.83 11.28 -7.01
CA LEU A 17 0.57 11.41 -7.74
C LEU A 17 -0.62 11.40 -6.78
N VAL A 18 -0.66 10.45 -5.85
CA VAL A 18 -1.71 10.40 -4.83
C VAL A 18 -1.69 11.65 -3.97
N SER A 19 -0.52 12.07 -3.50
CA SER A 19 -0.41 13.23 -2.61
C SER A 19 -0.87 14.53 -3.28
N VAL A 20 -0.44 14.76 -4.53
CA VAL A 20 -0.91 15.91 -5.34
C VAL A 20 -2.39 15.80 -5.64
N ALA A 21 -2.90 14.62 -6.00
CA ALA A 21 -4.32 14.40 -6.27
C ALA A 21 -5.18 14.70 -5.04
N THR A 22 -4.78 14.26 -3.85
CA THR A 22 -5.48 14.58 -2.60
C THR A 22 -5.46 16.08 -2.33
N ARG A 23 -4.32 16.75 -2.55
CA ARG A 23 -4.17 18.20 -2.36
C ARG A 23 -5.06 19.01 -3.31
N ILE A 24 -5.14 18.61 -4.57
CA ILE A 24 -6.07 19.17 -5.56
C ILE A 24 -7.51 18.88 -5.14
N GLY A 25 -7.82 17.63 -4.77
CA GLY A 25 -9.15 17.22 -4.34
C GLY A 25 -9.68 18.03 -3.16
N LEU A 26 -8.83 18.29 -2.16
CA LEU A 26 -9.17 19.14 -1.01
C LEU A 26 -9.40 20.60 -1.42
N GLY A 27 -8.54 21.17 -2.26
CA GLY A 27 -8.73 22.54 -2.72
C GLY A 27 -10.01 22.71 -3.57
N LEU A 28 -10.39 21.71 -4.36
CA LEU A 28 -11.68 21.70 -5.06
C LEU A 28 -12.85 21.53 -4.09
N PHE A 29 -12.71 20.65 -3.09
CA PHE A 29 -13.72 20.41 -2.06
C PHE A 29 -13.97 21.63 -1.15
N ALA A 30 -12.96 22.49 -0.96
CA ALA A 30 -13.10 23.70 -0.17
C ALA A 30 -14.02 24.76 -0.83
N HIS A 31 -14.41 24.59 -2.10
CA HIS A 31 -15.21 25.55 -2.89
C HIS A 31 -14.68 26.99 -2.88
N GLY A 32 -13.41 27.19 -2.51
CA GLY A 32 -12.77 28.49 -2.40
C GLY A 32 -12.26 29.00 -3.74
N ALA A 33 -12.39 30.30 -3.98
CA ALA A 33 -11.76 30.97 -5.12
C ALA A 33 -10.28 31.18 -4.84
N PHE A 34 -9.48 30.12 -4.95
CA PHE A 34 -8.03 30.20 -4.75
C PHE A 34 -7.33 30.84 -5.95
N THR A 35 -6.44 31.77 -5.65
CA THR A 35 -5.54 32.37 -6.64
C THR A 35 -4.46 31.39 -7.10
N ALA A 36 -3.86 31.62 -8.27
CA ALA A 36 -2.75 30.80 -8.76
C ALA A 36 -1.55 30.77 -7.80
N GLY A 37 -1.31 31.87 -7.08
CA GLY A 37 -0.23 31.97 -6.07
C GLY A 37 -0.49 31.09 -4.86
N GLU A 38 -1.73 30.99 -4.40
CA GLU A 38 -2.11 30.11 -3.28
C GLU A 38 -2.01 28.63 -3.65
N TRP A 39 -2.45 28.27 -4.86
CA TRP A 39 -2.25 26.93 -5.41
C TRP A 39 -0.77 26.56 -5.50
N LEU A 40 0.05 27.46 -6.06
CA LEU A 40 1.48 27.24 -6.18
C LEU A 40 2.13 27.06 -4.80
N ARG A 41 1.78 27.92 -3.83
CA ARG A 41 2.26 27.80 -2.45
C ARG A 41 1.85 26.47 -1.82
N ALA A 42 0.58 26.09 -1.93
CA ALA A 42 0.06 24.84 -1.36
C ALA A 42 0.75 23.61 -1.94
N LEU A 43 0.95 23.57 -3.27
CA LEU A 43 1.66 22.48 -3.94
C LEU A 43 3.15 22.45 -3.60
N SER A 44 3.79 23.63 -3.50
CA SER A 44 5.23 23.73 -3.21
C SER A 44 5.56 23.33 -1.78
N VAL A 45 4.81 23.86 -0.81
CA VAL A 45 4.95 23.48 0.60
C VAL A 45 4.60 22.01 0.78
N GLY A 46 3.52 21.54 0.14
CA GLY A 46 3.14 20.13 0.13
C GLY A 46 4.24 19.23 -0.43
N LEU A 47 4.92 19.65 -1.51
CA LEU A 47 6.03 18.91 -2.08
C LEU A 47 7.20 18.78 -1.10
N VAL A 48 7.50 19.81 -0.29
CA VAL A 48 8.54 19.70 0.74
C VAL A 48 8.18 18.61 1.74
N PHE A 49 6.94 18.58 2.24
CA PHE A 49 6.46 17.50 3.11
C PHE A 49 6.48 16.13 2.43
N ASP A 50 6.10 16.06 1.15
CA ASP A 50 6.17 14.82 0.39
C ASP A 50 7.59 14.28 0.31
N LEU A 51 8.58 15.15 0.11
CA LEU A 51 10.00 14.77 0.05
C LEU A 51 10.55 14.33 1.41
N THR A 52 10.00 14.78 2.53
CA THR A 52 10.41 14.27 3.86
C THR A 52 9.79 12.91 4.18
N VAL A 53 8.57 12.65 3.68
CA VAL A 53 7.86 11.39 3.93
C VAL A 53 8.26 10.29 2.94
N LEU A 54 8.50 10.63 1.67
CA LEU A 54 8.81 9.69 0.60
C LEU A 54 9.94 8.69 0.94
N PRO A 55 11.07 9.08 1.56
CA PRO A 55 12.13 8.14 1.94
C PRO A 55 11.62 6.99 2.83
N TRP A 56 10.64 7.23 3.70
CA TRP A 56 10.06 6.20 4.56
C TRP A 56 9.27 5.16 3.77
N PHE A 57 8.63 5.57 2.66
CA PHE A 57 7.98 4.66 1.74
C PHE A 57 8.98 3.90 0.86
N LEU A 58 10.10 4.51 0.51
CA LEU A 58 11.14 3.83 -0.28
C LEU A 58 11.99 2.87 0.57
N LEU A 59 12.09 3.11 1.89
CA LEU A 59 13.01 2.39 2.78
C LEU A 59 12.83 0.87 2.77
N PRO A 60 11.62 0.29 2.91
CA PRO A 60 11.46 -1.16 2.90
C PRO A 60 11.96 -1.82 1.61
N TRP A 61 11.80 -1.12 0.49
CA TRP A 61 12.27 -1.58 -0.82
C TRP A 61 13.76 -1.34 -1.00
N ALA A 62 14.29 -0.20 -0.56
CA ALA A 62 15.72 0.07 -0.58
C ALA A 62 16.50 -0.95 0.26
N VAL A 63 15.99 -1.28 1.46
CA VAL A 63 16.53 -2.35 2.31
C VAL A 63 16.39 -3.70 1.64
N TYR A 64 15.25 -4.00 1.03
CA TYR A 64 15.04 -5.26 0.29
C TYR A 64 16.08 -5.43 -0.83
N GLU A 65 16.32 -4.40 -1.66
CA GLU A 65 17.34 -4.46 -2.72
C GLU A 65 18.76 -4.58 -2.16
N ALA A 66 19.06 -3.90 -1.05
CA ALA A 66 20.39 -3.91 -0.44
C ALA A 66 20.73 -5.26 0.20
N VAL A 67 19.75 -5.88 0.88
CA VAL A 67 19.90 -7.15 1.59
C VAL A 67 19.79 -8.34 0.66
N MET A 68 19.14 -8.20 -0.50
CA MET A 68 18.93 -9.28 -1.44
C MET A 68 19.77 -9.15 -2.73
N PRO A 69 21.12 -9.09 -2.64
CA PRO A 69 21.96 -9.00 -3.83
C PRO A 69 22.07 -10.38 -4.48
N GLY A 70 21.40 -10.59 -5.61
CA GLY A 70 21.67 -11.72 -6.54
C GLY A 70 21.50 -13.16 -6.01
N PHE A 71 21.16 -13.34 -4.73
CA PHE A 71 21.01 -14.66 -4.13
C PHE A 71 19.74 -15.33 -4.66
N ALA A 72 19.98 -16.34 -5.50
CA ALA A 72 19.04 -17.29 -6.08
C ALA A 72 18.22 -16.77 -7.28
N PRO A 73 18.66 -17.10 -8.51
CA PRO A 73 17.79 -17.23 -9.69
C PRO A 73 16.79 -18.40 -9.56
N ASP A 74 16.39 -18.77 -8.34
CA ASP A 74 15.49 -19.88 -8.08
C ASP A 74 14.04 -19.41 -8.04
N GLY A 75 13.13 -20.28 -8.45
CA GLY A 75 11.69 -20.01 -8.39
C GLY A 75 11.15 -19.71 -6.99
N ARG A 76 11.90 -19.97 -5.91
CA ARG A 76 11.52 -19.63 -4.52
C ARG A 76 11.77 -18.16 -4.18
N ALA A 77 12.95 -17.62 -4.52
CA ALA A 77 13.27 -16.21 -4.29
C ALA A 77 12.32 -15.30 -5.08
N ARG A 78 12.02 -15.67 -6.34
CA ARG A 78 11.03 -14.94 -7.14
C ARG A 78 9.62 -14.96 -6.54
N ARG A 79 9.20 -16.06 -5.91
CA ARG A 79 7.90 -16.16 -5.20
C ARG A 79 7.89 -15.36 -3.91
N TRP A 80 9.03 -15.28 -3.22
CA TRP A 80 9.19 -14.46 -2.02
C TRP A 80 9.11 -12.96 -2.34
N GLU A 81 9.94 -12.49 -3.30
CA GLU A 81 9.91 -11.11 -3.80
C GLU A 81 8.50 -10.70 -4.21
N GLN A 82 7.83 -11.63 -4.87
CA GLN A 82 6.45 -11.53 -5.23
C GLN A 82 5.58 -11.27 -3.97
N ARG A 83 5.53 -12.19 -3.01
CA ARG A 83 4.69 -12.03 -1.82
C ARG A 83 4.99 -10.74 -1.04
N TRP A 84 6.28 -10.37 -0.96
CA TRP A 84 6.73 -9.10 -0.40
C TRP A 84 6.12 -7.90 -1.14
N ALA A 85 6.16 -7.91 -2.48
CA ALA A 85 5.57 -6.86 -3.31
C ALA A 85 4.06 -6.70 -3.08
N ALA A 86 3.34 -7.82 -3.02
CA ALA A 86 1.89 -7.82 -2.81
C ALA A 86 1.52 -7.27 -1.43
N LEU A 87 2.27 -7.66 -0.38
CA LEU A 87 2.06 -7.17 0.98
C LEU A 87 2.24 -5.64 1.04
N TRP A 88 3.36 -5.13 0.52
CA TRP A 88 3.63 -3.69 0.55
C TRP A 88 2.69 -2.89 -0.34
N ALA A 89 2.29 -3.42 -1.49
CA ALA A 89 1.28 -2.79 -2.34
C ALA A 89 -0.07 -2.65 -1.62
N ALA A 90 -0.51 -3.70 -0.92
CA ALA A 90 -1.73 -3.65 -0.10
C ALA A 90 -1.61 -2.64 1.03
N LEU A 91 -0.48 -2.66 1.75
CA LEU A 91 -0.24 -1.75 2.87
C LEU A 91 -0.23 -0.29 2.40
N TYR A 92 0.47 0.04 1.31
CA TYR A 92 0.48 1.39 0.76
C TYR A 92 -0.89 1.83 0.28
N LEU A 93 -1.65 0.94 -0.35
CA LEU A 93 -3.02 1.26 -0.77
C LEU A 93 -3.91 1.61 0.42
N VAL A 94 -3.88 0.79 1.49
CA VAL A 94 -4.66 1.06 2.70
C VAL A 94 -4.21 2.36 3.35
N LEU A 95 -2.90 2.56 3.52
CA LEU A 95 -2.34 3.77 4.12
C LEU A 95 -2.75 5.01 3.34
N PHE A 96 -2.54 5.04 2.02
CA PHE A 96 -2.89 6.19 1.19
C PHE A 96 -4.38 6.49 1.21
N ALA A 97 -5.23 5.46 1.10
CA ALA A 97 -6.67 5.66 1.09
C ALA A 97 -7.19 6.10 2.46
N ALA A 98 -6.68 5.51 3.56
CA ALA A 98 -7.05 5.90 4.91
C ALA A 98 -6.58 7.33 5.24
N THR A 99 -5.34 7.70 4.88
CA THR A 99 -4.82 9.05 5.05
C THR A 99 -5.65 10.05 4.25
N ALA A 100 -5.96 9.78 2.98
CA ALA A 100 -6.81 10.65 2.19
C ALA A 100 -8.20 10.82 2.83
N ALA A 101 -8.86 9.74 3.21
CA ALA A 101 -10.17 9.81 3.87
C ALA A 101 -10.13 10.62 5.18
N ALA A 102 -9.09 10.41 6.00
CA ALA A 102 -8.88 11.16 7.22
C ALA A 102 -8.63 12.66 6.96
N GLU A 103 -7.88 13.01 5.90
CA GLU A 103 -7.67 14.41 5.52
C GLU A 103 -8.97 15.09 5.06
N PHE A 104 -9.83 14.38 4.32
CA PHE A 104 -11.13 14.93 3.92
C PHE A 104 -12.06 15.14 5.13
N ALA A 105 -12.08 14.20 6.08
CA ALA A 105 -12.84 14.36 7.32
C ALA A 105 -12.30 15.53 8.14
N PHE A 106 -10.98 15.61 8.33
CA PHE A 106 -10.31 16.67 9.07
C PHE A 106 -10.52 18.04 8.41
N TRP A 107 -10.46 18.12 7.09
CA TRP A 107 -10.76 19.34 6.34
C TRP A 107 -12.20 19.80 6.53
N GLY A 108 -13.15 18.86 6.55
CA GLY A 108 -14.57 19.17 6.80
C GLY A 108 -14.83 19.79 8.17
N GLU A 109 -14.01 19.48 9.17
CA GLU A 109 -14.19 19.95 10.55
C GLU A 109 -13.37 21.20 10.87
N PHE A 110 -12.11 21.25 10.41
CA PHE A 110 -11.16 22.30 10.81
C PHE A 110 -10.78 23.25 9.66
N GLY A 111 -11.15 22.94 8.42
CA GLY A 111 -10.77 23.74 7.25
C GLY A 111 -9.28 23.73 6.94
N SER A 112 -8.54 22.78 7.50
CA SER A 112 -7.10 22.60 7.29
C SER A 112 -6.75 21.12 7.10
N ARG A 113 -5.49 20.83 6.81
CA ARG A 113 -4.95 19.45 6.79
C ARG A 113 -4.41 19.11 8.19
N PHE A 114 -3.74 17.97 8.34
CA PHE A 114 -3.06 17.64 9.59
C PHE A 114 -2.06 18.73 9.99
N ASP A 115 -2.45 19.49 11.01
CA ASP A 115 -1.66 20.56 11.60
C ASP A 115 -1.13 20.14 12.98
N PHE A 116 -0.48 21.07 13.69
CA PHE A 116 0.14 20.79 14.99
C PHE A 116 -0.87 20.41 16.10
N ILE A 117 -2.16 20.69 15.93
CA ILE A 117 -3.22 20.22 16.85
C ILE A 117 -3.28 18.67 16.86
N ALA A 118 -2.87 18.01 15.76
CA ALA A 118 -2.78 16.56 15.74
C ALA A 118 -1.77 16.00 16.76
N VAL A 119 -0.83 16.81 17.27
CA VAL A 119 0.07 16.42 18.36
C VAL A 119 -0.70 16.24 19.67
N ASP A 120 -1.68 17.10 19.95
CA ASP A 120 -2.53 16.96 21.14
C ASP A 120 -3.35 15.67 21.07
N TYR A 121 -3.70 15.20 19.86
CA TYR A 121 -4.37 13.92 19.68
C TYR A 121 -3.49 12.72 20.03
N LEU A 122 -2.16 12.86 19.91
CA LEU A 122 -1.21 11.83 20.36
C LEU A 122 -1.03 11.83 21.88
N VAL A 123 -1.31 12.95 22.55
CA VAL A 123 -1.29 13.03 24.01
C VAL A 123 -2.61 12.52 24.60
N TYR A 124 -3.75 12.93 24.03
CA TYR A 124 -5.11 12.60 24.49
C TYR A 124 -5.78 11.53 23.62
N THR A 125 -5.03 10.49 23.27
CA THR A 125 -5.45 9.44 22.33
C THR A 125 -6.77 8.77 22.69
N HIS A 126 -6.98 8.42 23.95
CA HIS A 126 -8.19 7.68 24.36
C HIS A 126 -9.48 8.48 24.17
N GLU A 127 -9.46 9.76 24.51
CA GLU A 127 -10.60 10.66 24.38
C GLU A 127 -10.89 10.92 22.90
N VAL A 128 -9.86 11.26 22.13
CA VAL A 128 -9.99 11.59 20.70
C VAL A 128 -10.43 10.36 19.89
N VAL A 129 -9.84 9.19 20.14
CA VAL A 129 -10.25 7.95 19.46
C VAL A 129 -11.68 7.58 19.81
N GLY A 130 -12.08 7.73 21.08
CA GLY A 130 -13.47 7.53 21.51
C GLY A 130 -14.44 8.41 20.71
N ASN A 131 -14.17 9.72 20.69
CA ASN A 131 -15.00 10.68 19.96
C ASN A 131 -15.08 10.37 18.46
N ILE A 132 -13.98 9.97 17.83
CA ILE A 132 -13.94 9.61 16.40
C ILE A 132 -14.76 8.35 16.13
N MET A 133 -14.66 7.34 17.00
CA MET A 133 -15.38 6.07 16.84
C MET A 133 -16.89 6.23 17.03
N GLU A 134 -17.33 7.19 17.85
CA GLU A 134 -18.74 7.56 18.00
C GLU A 134 -19.26 8.42 16.84
N SER A 135 -18.41 9.34 16.35
CA SER A 135 -18.81 10.30 15.31
C SER A 135 -18.76 9.74 13.89
N TYR A 136 -17.88 8.78 13.62
CA TYR A 136 -17.64 8.23 12.29
C TYR A 136 -17.72 6.70 12.26
N PRO A 137 -18.25 6.10 11.18
CA PRO A 137 -18.28 4.65 10.98
C PRO A 137 -16.91 4.08 10.60
N VAL A 138 -15.89 4.33 11.42
CA VAL A 138 -14.48 3.99 11.16
C VAL A 138 -14.31 2.50 10.85
N ALA A 139 -15.00 1.63 11.60
CA ALA A 139 -14.94 0.18 11.38
C ALA A 139 -15.37 -0.22 9.97
N TRP A 140 -16.41 0.42 9.43
CA TRP A 140 -16.89 0.18 8.07
C TRP A 140 -15.92 0.70 7.02
N TRP A 141 -15.37 1.90 7.23
CA TRP A 141 -14.35 2.46 6.34
C TRP A 141 -13.10 1.57 6.28
N MET A 142 -12.59 1.15 7.43
CA MET A 142 -11.41 0.29 7.52
C MET A 142 -11.67 -1.10 6.91
N SER A 143 -12.85 -1.68 7.14
CA SER A 143 -13.23 -2.96 6.55
C SER A 143 -13.35 -2.89 5.02
N GLY A 144 -13.95 -1.80 4.50
CA GLY A 144 -14.05 -1.55 3.07
C GLY A 144 -12.67 -1.38 2.42
N LEU A 145 -11.77 -0.62 3.04
CA LEU A 145 -10.40 -0.43 2.56
C LEU A 145 -9.59 -1.73 2.60
N ALA A 146 -9.70 -2.50 3.68
CA ALA A 146 -9.06 -3.81 3.78
C ALA A 146 -9.58 -4.78 2.71
N GLY A 147 -10.90 -4.83 2.50
CA GLY A 147 -11.53 -5.64 1.45
C GLY A 147 -11.07 -5.23 0.05
N ALA A 148 -11.02 -3.93 -0.24
CA ALA A 148 -10.53 -3.40 -1.51
C ALA A 148 -9.05 -3.75 -1.73
N ALA A 149 -8.20 -3.61 -0.70
CA ALA A 149 -6.80 -3.98 -0.79
C ALA A 149 -6.59 -5.47 -1.04
N ILE A 150 -7.34 -6.33 -0.36
CA ILE A 150 -7.34 -7.77 -0.60
C ILE A 150 -7.77 -8.06 -2.05
N LEU A 151 -8.85 -7.44 -2.51
CA LEU A 151 -9.35 -7.63 -3.88
C LEU A 151 -8.30 -7.22 -4.92
N VAL A 152 -7.68 -6.05 -4.75
CA VAL A 152 -6.61 -5.58 -5.65
C VAL A 152 -5.47 -6.58 -5.67
N VAL A 153 -5.02 -7.08 -4.51
CA VAL A 153 -4.01 -8.14 -4.47
C VAL A 153 -4.50 -9.40 -5.19
N LEU A 154 -5.70 -9.91 -4.92
CA LEU A 154 -6.19 -11.15 -5.55
C LEU A 154 -6.36 -11.03 -7.08
N VAL A 155 -6.81 -9.87 -7.57
CA VAL A 155 -7.01 -9.60 -9.00
C VAL A 155 -5.68 -9.45 -9.70
N THR A 156 -4.78 -8.64 -9.16
CA THR A 156 -3.46 -8.36 -9.75
C THR A 156 -2.47 -9.50 -9.55
N TRP A 157 -2.76 -10.44 -8.63
CA TRP A 157 -1.85 -11.51 -8.27
C TRP A 157 -2.30 -12.92 -8.71
N PRO A 158 -1.76 -13.44 -9.84
CA PRO A 158 -2.13 -14.77 -10.35
C PRO A 158 -1.62 -15.95 -9.48
N GLY A 159 -0.87 -15.70 -8.41
CA GLY A 159 -0.40 -16.73 -7.47
C GLY A 159 -1.52 -17.33 -6.59
N GLY A 160 -2.55 -16.55 -6.24
CA GLY A 160 -3.67 -17.02 -5.43
C GLY A 160 -4.59 -17.99 -6.17
N ARG A 161 -4.76 -17.78 -7.49
CA ARG A 161 -5.60 -18.63 -8.36
C ARG A 161 -5.02 -20.03 -8.58
N ARG A 162 -3.68 -20.17 -8.48
CA ARG A 162 -3.00 -21.47 -8.66
C ARG A 162 -2.91 -22.30 -7.37
N GLY A 163 -3.00 -21.70 -6.19
CA GLY A 163 -3.03 -22.42 -4.91
C GLY A 163 -4.35 -23.16 -4.66
N LEU A 164 -5.47 -22.61 -5.13
CA LEU A 164 -6.80 -23.22 -5.00
C LEU A 164 -7.07 -24.27 -6.09
N SER A 165 -6.36 -24.21 -7.22
CA SER A 165 -6.48 -25.18 -8.31
C SER A 165 -5.50 -26.37 -8.19
N GLY A 166 -4.48 -26.27 -7.32
CA GLY A 166 -3.45 -27.30 -7.14
C GLY A 166 -3.76 -28.37 -6.09
N ALA A 167 -4.74 -28.15 -5.21
CA ALA A 167 -5.08 -29.08 -4.13
C ALA A 167 -5.77 -30.38 -4.61
N GLY A 168 -6.22 -30.44 -5.88
CA GLY A 168 -6.87 -31.62 -6.46
C GLY A 168 -5.95 -32.54 -7.29
N GLY A 169 -4.72 -32.14 -7.62
CA GLY A 169 -3.90 -32.84 -8.62
C GLY A 169 -2.76 -33.72 -8.08
N GLU A 170 -2.29 -33.51 -6.85
CA GLU A 170 -1.02 -34.09 -6.41
C GLU A 170 -1.11 -35.48 -5.77
N ARG A 171 -2.32 -36.04 -5.55
CA ARG A 171 -2.46 -37.42 -5.07
C ARG A 171 -2.28 -38.48 -6.18
N GLY A 172 -2.49 -38.13 -7.46
CA GLY A 172 -2.38 -39.08 -8.58
C GLY A 172 -0.96 -39.31 -9.09
N GLY A 173 -0.06 -38.33 -8.97
CA GLY A 173 1.30 -38.41 -9.51
C GLY A 173 2.28 -39.23 -8.66
N ARG A 174 2.02 -39.37 -7.36
CA ARG A 174 2.91 -40.12 -6.46
C ARG A 174 2.81 -41.62 -6.67
N LEU A 175 1.63 -42.18 -6.98
CA LEU A 175 1.46 -43.62 -7.24
C LEU A 175 2.06 -44.06 -8.59
N ALA A 176 2.05 -43.19 -9.60
CA ALA A 176 2.68 -43.47 -10.90
C ALA A 176 4.22 -43.51 -10.83
N GLY A 177 4.83 -42.84 -9.84
CA GLY A 177 6.27 -42.88 -9.59
C GLY A 177 6.76 -44.24 -9.04
N TRP A 178 5.97 -44.89 -8.17
CA TRP A 178 6.34 -46.19 -7.58
C TRP A 178 6.14 -47.36 -8.55
N ALA A 179 5.17 -47.27 -9.47
CA ALA A 179 4.96 -48.29 -10.50
C ALA A 179 6.15 -48.42 -11.48
N ARG A 180 6.90 -47.32 -11.71
CA ARG A 180 8.10 -47.33 -12.57
C ARG A 180 9.34 -47.88 -11.88
N VAL A 181 9.41 -47.84 -10.55
CA VAL A 181 10.52 -48.42 -9.78
C VAL A 181 10.35 -49.94 -9.62
N GLY A 182 9.11 -50.44 -9.55
CA GLY A 182 8.84 -51.89 -9.53
C GLY A 182 9.09 -52.61 -10.86
N ALA A 183 8.91 -51.93 -12.00
CA ALA A 183 9.11 -52.52 -13.33
C ALA A 183 10.58 -52.57 -13.80
N LEU A 184 11.50 -51.97 -13.06
CA LEU A 184 12.95 -52.05 -13.31
C LEU A 184 13.67 -53.04 -12.39
N ALA A 185 12.92 -53.75 -11.53
CA ALA A 185 13.45 -54.73 -10.58
C ALA A 185 12.88 -56.15 -10.77
N ALA A 186 12.27 -56.44 -11.93
CA ALA A 186 11.85 -57.77 -12.39
C ALA A 186 12.50 -58.07 -13.73
#